data_AF-A0A8T4G8U2-F1
#
_entry.id   AF-A0A8T4G8U2-F1
#
_cell.length_a   1.000
_cell.length_b   1.000
_cell.length_c   1.000
_cell.angle_alpha   90.00
_cell.angle_beta   90.00
_cell.angle_gamma   90.00
#
_symmetry.space_group_name_H-M   'P 1'
#
loop_
_entity.id
_entity.type
_entity.pdbx_description
1 polymer ?
#
loop_
_entity_poly.entity_id
_entity_poly.type
_entity_poly.pdbx_seq_one_letter_code
_entity_poly.pdbx_strand_id
1 'polypeptide(L)'
;MGIKLITARVKHPQTNGKVEKFFDCYNMHRDDFESLDDFVYWYNNVRFHESLDTKWYLQTPEDAFWSRLPVEVRVGPAAKLFDEVLGDER
;
A
#
# COMPACT_ATOMS: atom_id res chain seq x y z
N MET A 1 5.50 8.33 17.72
CA MET A 1 5.53 8.06 16.27
C MET A 1 5.55 9.31 15.39
N GLY A 2 5.47 10.56 15.89
CA GLY A 2 5.62 11.76 15.03
C GLY A 2 4.58 11.92 13.91
N ILE A 3 3.47 11.17 13.97
CA ILE A 3 2.43 11.14 12.93
C ILE A 3 1.49 12.34 13.12
N LYS A 4 1.32 13.13 12.06
CA LYS A 4 0.32 14.20 12.02
C LYS A 4 -1.04 13.63 11.62
N LEU A 5 -2.02 13.71 12.50
CA LEU A 5 -3.40 13.33 12.18
C LEU A 5 -4.03 14.36 11.23
N ILE A 6 -4.56 13.89 10.11
CA ILE A 6 -5.36 14.69 9.17
C ILE A 6 -6.79 14.17 9.23
N THR A 7 -7.71 14.98 9.75
CA THR A 7 -9.13 14.58 9.90
C THR A 7 -9.92 14.89 8.63
N ALA A 8 -10.64 13.90 8.12
CA ALA A 8 -11.61 14.10 7.04
C ALA A 8 -12.99 14.49 7.61
N ARG A 9 -13.79 15.23 6.82
CA ARG A 9 -15.17 15.54 7.18
C ARG A 9 -16.08 14.34 6.90
N VAL A 10 -17.14 14.20 7.69
CA VAL A 10 -18.24 13.27 7.40
C VAL A 10 -18.88 13.67 6.06
N LYS A 11 -19.17 12.69 5.19
CA LYS A 11 -19.65 12.90 3.81
C LYS A 11 -18.69 13.71 2.94
N HIS A 12 -17.41 13.31 2.89
CA HIS A 12 -16.44 13.87 1.95
C HIS A 12 -16.06 12.84 0.88
N PRO A 13 -16.79 12.76 -0.26
CA PRO A 13 -16.67 11.67 -1.23
C PRO A 13 -15.27 11.48 -1.78
N GLN A 14 -14.50 12.56 -1.95
CA GLN A 14 -13.16 12.47 -2.50
C GLN A 14 -12.16 11.80 -1.54
N THR A 15 -12.31 12.01 -0.23
CA THR A 15 -11.38 11.46 0.78
C THR A 15 -11.84 10.08 1.23
N ASN A 16 -13.14 9.92 1.48
CA ASN A 16 -13.71 8.65 1.92
C ASN A 16 -13.81 7.65 0.76
N GLY A 17 -14.02 8.13 -0.46
CA GLY A 17 -14.23 7.29 -1.64
C GLY A 17 -13.09 6.35 -1.97
N LYS A 18 -11.84 6.69 -1.59
CA LYS A 18 -10.70 5.76 -1.75
C LYS A 18 -10.83 4.54 -0.85
N VAL A 19 -11.17 4.77 0.42
CA VAL A 19 -11.38 3.70 1.41
C VAL A 19 -12.63 2.91 1.08
N GLU A 20 -13.72 3.59 0.70
CA GLU A 20 -14.95 2.94 0.25
C GLU A 20 -14.68 2.03 -0.96
N LYS A 21 -13.93 2.50 -1.97
CA LYS A 21 -13.56 1.68 -3.13
C LYS A 21 -12.67 0.49 -2.79
N PHE A 22 -11.79 0.63 -1.80
CA PHE A 22 -11.02 -0.50 -1.29
C PHE A 22 -11.93 -1.57 -0.67
N PHE A 23 -12.87 -1.16 0.19
CA PHE A 23 -13.82 -2.09 0.80
C PHE A 23 -14.79 -2.70 -0.21
N ASP A 24 -15.24 -1.94 -1.22
CA ASP A 24 -16.02 -2.48 -2.34
C ASP A 24 -15.24 -3.60 -3.06
N CYS A 25 -13.95 -3.36 -3.35
CA CYS A 25 -13.08 -4.34 -4.02
C CYS A 25 -12.87 -5.58 -3.17
N TYR A 26 -12.66 -5.41 -1.85
CA TYR A 26 -12.58 -6.51 -0.90
C TYR A 26 -13.85 -7.34 -0.88
N ASN A 27 -15.02 -6.71 -0.70
CA ASN A 27 -16.29 -7.43 -0.65
C ASN A 27 -16.59 -8.20 -1.94
N MET A 28 -16.14 -7.71 -3.09
CA MET A 28 -16.36 -8.36 -4.38
C MET A 28 -15.49 -9.61 -4.61
N HIS A 29 -14.28 -9.64 -4.06
CA HIS A 29 -13.33 -10.75 -4.28
C HIS A 29 -13.05 -11.56 -3.02
N ARG A 30 -13.68 -11.23 -1.88
CA ARG A 30 -13.36 -11.86 -0.59
C ARG A 30 -13.49 -13.38 -0.67
N ASP A 31 -14.49 -13.88 -1.38
CA ASP A 31 -14.77 -15.31 -1.46
C ASP A 31 -13.74 -16.06 -2.35
N ASP A 32 -12.91 -15.33 -3.10
CA ASP A 32 -11.84 -15.91 -3.94
C ASP A 32 -10.56 -16.22 -3.14
N PHE A 33 -10.48 -15.78 -1.87
CA PHE A 33 -9.28 -15.91 -1.03
C PHE A 33 -9.54 -16.68 0.27
N GLU A 34 -8.58 -17.51 0.67
CA GLU A 34 -8.66 -18.29 1.91
C GLU A 34 -8.53 -17.38 3.15
N SER A 35 -7.66 -16.37 3.07
CA SER A 35 -7.41 -15.43 4.16
C SER A 35 -7.42 -13.95 3.72
N LEU A 36 -7.47 -13.06 4.71
CA LEU A 36 -7.28 -11.62 4.47
C LEU A 36 -5.87 -11.34 3.94
N ASP A 37 -4.87 -12.07 4.43
CA ASP A 37 -3.48 -11.87 4.03
C ASP A 37 -3.26 -12.22 2.56
N ASP A 38 -3.92 -13.28 2.06
CA ASP A 38 -3.87 -13.66 0.64
C ASP A 38 -4.50 -12.58 -0.25
N PHE A 39 -5.64 -12.03 0.18
CA PHE A 39 -6.28 -10.90 -0.52
C PHE A 39 -5.36 -9.68 -0.54
N VAL A 40 -4.76 -9.32 0.61
CA VAL A 40 -3.85 -8.17 0.73
C VAL A 40 -2.61 -8.38 -0.13
N TYR A 41 -2.07 -9.59 -0.16
CA TYR A 41 -0.93 -9.94 -1.00
C TYR A 41 -1.27 -9.80 -2.48
N TRP A 42 -2.39 -10.38 -2.92
CA TRP A 42 -2.87 -10.26 -4.30
C TRP A 42 -3.10 -8.80 -4.68
N TYR A 43 -3.79 -8.04 -3.84
CA TYR A 43 -4.13 -6.64 -4.10
C TYR A 43 -2.89 -5.77 -4.28
N ASN A 44 -1.86 -5.97 -3.44
CA ASN A 44 -0.67 -5.11 -3.45
C ASN A 44 0.44 -5.56 -4.41
N ASN A 45 0.62 -6.88 -4.62
CA ASN A 45 1.80 -7.44 -5.29
C ASN A 45 1.49 -8.13 -6.62
N VAL A 46 0.23 -8.51 -6.88
CA VAL A 46 -0.15 -9.26 -8.08
C VAL A 46 -1.05 -8.44 -9.00
N ARG A 47 -1.97 -7.66 -8.42
CA ARG A 47 -2.96 -6.88 -9.16
C ARG A 47 -2.38 -5.57 -9.70
N PHE A 48 -2.40 -5.42 -11.01
CA PHE A 48 -2.09 -4.14 -11.66
C PHE A 48 -3.28 -3.18 -11.58
N HIS A 49 -3.01 -1.90 -11.31
CA HIS A 49 -4.03 -0.86 -11.26
C HIS A 49 -3.86 0.15 -12.41
N GLU A 50 -4.90 0.30 -13.23
CA GLU A 50 -4.93 1.28 -14.32
C GLU A 50 -4.79 2.73 -13.82
N SER A 51 -5.31 3.03 -12.63
CA SER A 51 -5.16 4.37 -12.02
C SER A 51 -3.74 4.68 -11.53
N LEU A 52 -2.88 3.67 -11.48
CA LEU A 52 -1.46 3.80 -11.16
C LEU A 52 -0.58 3.73 -12.42
N ASP A 53 -1.18 3.65 -13.60
CA ASP A 53 -0.48 3.56 -14.88
C ASP A 53 0.48 4.74 -15.06
N THR A 54 1.64 4.42 -15.61
CA THR A 54 2.61 5.41 -16.08
C THR A 54 2.49 5.55 -17.58
N LYS A 55 3.23 6.47 -18.21
CA LYS A 55 3.22 6.60 -19.67
C LYS A 55 3.61 5.28 -20.39
N TRP A 56 4.29 4.36 -19.72
CA TRP A 56 4.99 3.24 -20.35
C TRP A 56 4.61 1.85 -19.81
N TYR A 57 4.05 1.74 -18.60
CA TYR A 57 3.68 0.45 -18.02
C TYR A 57 2.72 0.61 -16.82
N LEU A 58 1.90 -0.43 -16.63
CA LEU A 58 1.04 -0.62 -15.47
C LEU A 58 1.86 -0.99 -14.23
N GLN A 59 1.43 -0.50 -13.08
CA GLN A 59 2.09 -0.73 -11.80
C GLN A 59 1.18 -1.48 -10.83
N THR A 60 1.79 -2.30 -9.98
CA THR A 60 1.15 -2.78 -8.75
C THR A 60 1.14 -1.66 -7.70
N PRO A 61 0.27 -1.73 -6.68
CA PRO A 61 0.32 -0.79 -5.56
C PRO A 61 1.68 -0.76 -4.85
N GLU A 62 2.35 -1.91 -4.72
CA GLU A 62 3.69 -1.97 -4.13
C GLU A 62 4.70 -1.17 -4.95
N ASP A 63 4.76 -1.39 -6.27
CA ASP A 63 5.67 -0.67 -7.16
C ASP A 63 5.43 0.85 -7.10
N ALA A 64 4.16 1.24 -7.11
CA ALA A 64 3.77 2.64 -7.02
C ALA A 64 4.15 3.25 -5.67
N PHE A 65 4.03 2.49 -4.57
CA PHE A 65 4.41 2.94 -3.24
C PHE A 65 5.92 3.18 -3.17
N TRP A 66 6.73 2.20 -3.53
CA TRP A 66 8.19 2.31 -3.45
C TRP A 66 8.75 3.35 -4.41
N SER A 67 8.20 3.46 -5.62
CA SER A 67 8.66 4.47 -6.59
C SER A 67 8.36 5.90 -6.14
N ARG A 68 7.18 6.14 -5.53
CA ARG A 68 6.73 7.48 -5.12
C ARG A 68 7.22 7.89 -3.73
N LEU A 69 7.74 6.97 -2.93
CA LEU A 69 8.24 7.26 -1.58
C LEU A 69 9.45 8.20 -1.66
N PRO A 70 9.44 9.39 -1.01
CA PRO A 70 10.58 10.31 -1.03
C PRO A 70 11.85 9.66 -0.49
N VAL A 71 13.01 9.93 -1.11
CA VAL A 71 14.29 9.31 -0.73
C VAL A 71 14.63 9.57 0.73
N GLU A 72 14.33 10.77 1.24
CA GLU A 72 14.53 11.18 2.63
C GLU A 72 13.83 10.24 3.62
N VAL A 73 12.66 9.72 3.24
CA VAL A 73 11.84 8.83 4.06
C VAL A 73 12.35 7.39 3.99
N ARG A 74 13.12 7.02 2.95
CA ARG A 74 13.65 5.65 2.77
C ARG A 74 14.81 5.33 3.72
N VAL A 75 15.56 6.34 4.17
CA VAL A 75 16.76 6.15 5.00
C VAL A 75 16.44 5.50 6.35
N GLY A 76 15.37 5.93 7.02
CA GLY A 76 14.97 5.39 8.32
C GLY A 76 14.56 3.90 8.28
N PRO A 77 13.62 3.50 7.40
CA PRO A 77 13.27 2.10 7.17
C PRO A 77 14.46 1.27 6.71
N ALA A 78 15.30 1.78 5.81
CA ALA A 78 16.50 1.08 5.35
C ALA A 78 17.46 0.76 6.50
N ALA A 79 17.74 1.73 7.39
CA ALA A 79 18.59 1.51 8.55
C ALA A 79 18.06 0.39 9.46
N LYS A 80 16.74 0.36 9.72
CA LYS A 80 16.12 -0.72 10.51
C LYS A 80 16.21 -2.08 9.83
N LEU A 81 16.01 -2.13 8.51
CA LEU A 81 16.15 -3.37 7.74
C LEU A 81 17.59 -3.87 7.77
N PHE A 82 18.58 -2.98 7.64
CA PHE A 82 19.99 -3.34 7.77
C PHE A 82 20.32 -3.89 9.17
N ASP A 83 19.81 -3.26 10.23
CA ASP A 83 20.01 -3.72 11.60
C ASP A 83 19.34 -5.07 11.87
N GLU A 84 18.17 -5.34 11.28
CA GLU A 84 17.47 -6.62 11.40
C GLU A 84 18.21 -7.74 10.66
N VAL A 85 18.66 -7.49 9.43
CA VAL A 85 19.43 -8.47 8.64
C VAL A 85 20.80 -8.77 9.26
N LEU A 86 21.51 -7.75 9.77
CA LEU A 86 22.81 -7.93 10.43
C LEU A 86 22.68 -8.43 11.87
N GLY A 87 21.53 -8.19 12.51
CA GLY A 87 21.22 -8.65 13.86
C GLY A 87 20.92 -10.15 13.94
N ASP A 88 20.42 -10.73 12.85
CA ASP A 88 20.13 -12.17 12.71
C ASP A 88 21.41 -13.00 12.39
N GLU A 89 22.54 -12.34 12.11
CA GLU A 89 23.85 -12.96 11.90
C GLU A 89 24.71 -13.07 13.17
N ARG A 90 24.15 -12.83 14.38
CA ARG A 90 24.85 -12.95 15.68
C ARG A 90 24.34 -14.05 16.59
#